data_AF-A0A937NEM1-F1
#
_entry.id   AF-A0A937NEM1-F1
#
_cell.length_a   1.000
_cell.length_b   1.000
_cell.length_c   1.000
_cell.angle_alpha   90.00
_cell.angle_beta   90.00
_cell.angle_gamma   90.00
#
_symmetry.space_group_name_H-M   'P 1'
#
loop_
_entity.id
_entity.type
_entity.pdbx_description
1 polymer ?
#
loop_
_entity_poly.entity_id
_entity_poly.type
_entity_poly.pdbx_seq_one_letter_code
_entity_poly.pdbx_strand_id
1 'polypeptide(L)'
;MGDNVTKKRMKRNKVDIKWSSDFAYAIGLMTTDGSMSSDGRHFDFTSKDRDQLVNFMNCLKIKVKIGYKTSGHSKQKITRIQFGSVKLYRFLL
;
A
#
# COMPACT_ATOMS: atom_id res chain seq x y z
N MET A 1 38.05 -1.40 16.47
CA MET A 1 37.51 -2.39 15.53
C MET A 1 36.00 -2.42 15.72
N GLY A 2 35.24 -1.98 14.70
CA GLY A 2 33.81 -1.73 14.81
C GLY A 2 32.97 -2.89 14.30
N ASP A 3 32.10 -3.41 15.15
CA ASP A 3 31.06 -4.37 14.78
C ASP A 3 29.70 -3.65 14.79
N ASN A 4 29.46 -2.79 13.80
CA ASN A 4 28.11 -2.31 13.51
C ASN A 4 27.36 -3.37 12.71
N VAL A 5 26.87 -4.40 13.42
CA VAL A 5 25.93 -5.38 12.89
C VAL A 5 24.67 -4.62 12.45
N THR A 6 24.54 -4.44 11.15
CA THR A 6 23.41 -3.76 10.52
C THR A 6 22.13 -4.51 10.90
N LYS A 7 21.28 -3.88 11.72
CA LYS A 7 19.95 -4.35 12.08
C LYS A 7 19.24 -4.88 10.83
N LYS A 8 19.03 -6.20 10.80
CA LYS A 8 18.21 -6.94 9.84
C LYS A 8 16.94 -6.15 9.51
N ARG A 9 16.91 -5.58 8.30
CA ARG A 9 15.81 -4.75 7.79
C ARG A 9 14.49 -5.52 7.92
N MET A 10 13.58 -4.99 8.75
CA MET A 10 12.30 -5.62 9.10
C MET A 10 11.53 -6.07 7.84
N LYS A 11 10.84 -7.22 7.95
CA LYS A 11 10.07 -7.92 6.90
C LYS A 11 9.54 -6.95 5.83
N ARG A 12 10.16 -7.02 4.65
CA ARG A 12 9.65 -6.41 3.41
C ARG A 12 8.18 -6.81 3.28
N ASN A 13 7.24 -5.87 3.22
CA ASN A 13 5.84 -6.17 2.92
C ASN A 13 5.80 -6.88 1.57
N LYS A 14 5.72 -8.20 1.59
CA LYS A 14 5.68 -9.03 0.39
C LYS A 14 4.21 -9.21 0.07
N VAL A 15 3.75 -8.48 -0.93
CA VAL A 15 2.48 -8.79 -1.60
C VAL A 15 2.66 -10.15 -2.29
N ASP A 16 1.76 -11.07 -2.01
CA ASP A 16 1.69 -12.37 -2.67
C ASP A 16 0.88 -12.22 -3.96
N ILE A 17 1.52 -12.40 -5.12
CA ILE A 17 0.89 -12.23 -6.43
C ILE A 17 0.37 -13.61 -6.85
N LYS A 18 -0.84 -13.92 -6.35
CA LYS A 18 -1.57 -15.13 -6.70
C LYS A 18 -3.01 -14.72 -7.01
N TRP A 19 -3.52 -15.13 -8.17
CA TRP A 19 -4.90 -14.85 -8.53
C TRP A 19 -5.88 -15.51 -7.53
N SER A 20 -6.77 -14.68 -7.01
CA SER A 20 -7.89 -15.02 -6.15
C SER A 20 -8.93 -13.90 -6.25
N SER A 21 -10.15 -14.12 -5.76
CA SER A 21 -11.17 -13.05 -5.64
C SER A 21 -10.66 -11.86 -4.83
N ASP A 22 -9.94 -12.12 -3.74
CA ASP A 22 -9.35 -11.08 -2.89
C ASP A 22 -8.30 -10.27 -3.65
N PHE A 23 -7.40 -10.94 -4.37
CA PHE A 23 -6.37 -10.26 -5.14
C PHE A 23 -7.00 -9.42 -6.27
N ALA A 24 -7.98 -9.98 -6.99
CA ALA A 24 -8.71 -9.30 -8.05
C ALA A 24 -9.47 -8.05 -7.53
N TYR A 25 -10.12 -8.17 -6.37
CA TYR A 25 -10.77 -7.05 -5.70
C TYR A 25 -9.78 -5.94 -5.34
N ALA A 26 -8.66 -6.32 -4.69
CA ALA A 26 -7.67 -5.35 -4.25
C ALA A 26 -6.99 -4.62 -5.42
N ILE A 27 -6.62 -5.32 -6.50
CA ILE A 27 -6.04 -4.65 -7.67
C ILE A 27 -7.07 -3.78 -8.40
N GLY A 28 -8.34 -4.20 -8.48
CA GLY A 28 -9.41 -3.37 -9.05
C GLY A 28 -9.57 -2.04 -8.29
N LEU A 29 -9.56 -2.08 -6.96
CA LEU A 29 -9.53 -0.89 -6.12
C LEU A 29 -8.25 -0.05 -6.32
N MET A 30 -7.10 -0.70 -6.42
CA MET A 30 -5.82 -0.03 -6.63
C MET A 30 -5.81 0.74 -7.96
N THR A 31 -6.40 0.17 -9.02
CA THR A 31 -6.47 0.78 -10.36
C THR A 31 -7.47 1.93 -10.44
N THR A 32 -8.58 1.86 -9.69
CA THR A 32 -9.66 2.87 -9.75
C THR A 32 -9.40 4.08 -8.86
N ASP A 33 -9.05 3.85 -7.60
CA ASP A 33 -8.97 4.88 -6.56
C ASP A 33 -7.55 5.07 -6.00
N GLY A 34 -6.62 4.22 -6.40
CA GLY A 34 -5.24 4.27 -5.94
C GLY A 34 -4.29 5.00 -6.90
N SER A 35 -3.05 5.20 -6.46
CA SER A 35 -1.99 5.78 -7.29
C SER A 35 -0.65 5.08 -7.10
N MET A 36 0.14 5.07 -8.18
CA MET A 36 1.50 4.54 -8.24
C MET A 36 2.48 5.72 -8.33
N SER A 37 3.45 5.76 -7.42
CA SER A 37 4.53 6.75 -7.46
C SER A 37 5.49 6.42 -8.59
N SER A 38 6.02 7.44 -9.27
CA SER A 38 7.00 7.29 -10.36
C SER A 38 8.33 6.66 -9.93
N ASP A 39 8.58 6.51 -8.63
CA ASP A 39 9.75 5.83 -8.08
C ASP A 39 9.75 4.30 -8.24
N GLY A 40 8.74 3.73 -8.90
CA GLY A 40 8.75 2.33 -9.30
C GLY A 40 8.44 1.35 -8.18
N ARG A 41 8.00 1.82 -7.00
CA ARG A 41 7.71 0.93 -5.87
C ARG A 41 6.58 1.36 -4.97
N HIS A 42 6.28 2.64 -4.82
CA HIS A 42 5.28 3.08 -3.84
C HIS A 42 3.88 3.14 -4.42
N PHE A 43 2.93 2.76 -3.56
CA PHE A 43 1.51 2.82 -3.77
C PHE A 43 0.90 3.69 -2.69
N ASP A 44 -0.07 4.52 -3.08
CA ASP A 44 -0.93 5.29 -2.18
C ASP A 44 -2.39 4.96 -2.50
N PHE A 45 -3.14 4.61 -1.46
CA PHE A 45 -4.57 4.32 -1.57
C PHE A 45 -5.30 5.11 -0.49
N THR A 46 -6.26 5.93 -0.91
CA THR A 46 -6.99 6.85 -0.06
C THR A 46 -8.48 6.53 -0.16
N SER A 47 -9.16 6.42 0.97
CA SER A 47 -10.62 6.27 1.00
C SER A 47 -11.19 7.02 2.20
N LYS A 48 -12.42 7.52 2.04
CA LYS A 48 -13.22 8.07 3.16
C LYS A 48 -13.77 6.96 4.05
N ASP A 49 -13.91 5.75 3.51
CA ASP A 49 -14.30 4.56 4.25
C ASP A 49 -13.05 3.84 4.77
N ARG A 50 -12.94 3.77 6.10
CA ARG A 50 -11.81 3.11 6.77
C ARG A 50 -11.87 1.60 6.59
N ASP A 51 -13.06 1.01 6.48
CA ASP A 51 -13.22 -0.44 6.36
C ASP A 51 -12.81 -0.91 4.96
N GLN A 52 -13.01 -0.09 3.92
CA GLN A 52 -12.44 -0.34 2.60
C GLN A 52 -10.90 -0.46 2.65
N LEU A 53 -10.22 0.41 3.41
CA LEU A 53 -8.76 0.32 3.59
C LEU A 53 -8.36 -0.97 4.34
N VAL A 54 -9.12 -1.36 5.36
CA VAL A 54 -8.88 -2.59 6.13
C VAL A 54 -9.06 -3.82 5.23
N ASN A 55 -10.15 -3.88 4.47
CA ASN A 55 -10.45 -4.97 3.54
C ASN A 55 -9.37 -5.07 2.46
N PHE A 56 -8.96 -3.95 1.86
CA PHE A 56 -7.86 -3.91 0.90
C PHE A 56 -6.56 -4.50 1.48
N MET A 57 -6.19 -4.10 2.71
CA MET A 57 -4.99 -4.61 3.38
C MET A 57 -5.08 -6.12 3.65
N ASN A 58 -6.25 -6.60 4.07
CA ASN A 58 -6.50 -8.02 4.30
C ASN A 58 -6.38 -8.83 3.00
N CYS A 59 -6.99 -8.34 1.92
CA CYS A 59 -6.95 -8.98 0.60
C CYS A 59 -5.51 -9.08 0.05
N LEU A 60 -4.68 -8.03 0.21
CA LEU A 60 -3.26 -8.06 -0.20
C LEU A 60 -2.33 -8.69 0.84
N LYS A 61 -2.86 -9.09 2.01
CA LYS A 61 -2.09 -9.63 3.14
C LYS A 61 -0.94 -8.71 3.57
N ILE A 62 -1.17 -7.39 3.55
CA ILE A 62 -0.21 -6.37 3.97
C ILE A 62 -0.59 -5.80 5.34
N LYS A 63 0.41 -5.45 6.14
CA LYS A 63 0.21 -4.77 7.42
C LYS A 63 0.90 -3.41 7.39
N VAL A 64 0.13 -2.37 7.08
CA VAL A 64 0.59 -0.98 7.07
C VAL A 64 -0.28 -0.10 7.95
N LYS A 65 0.29 1.02 8.39
CA LYS A 65 -0.43 1.99 9.21
C LYS A 65 -1.45 2.73 8.34
N ILE A 66 -2.71 2.78 8.78
CA ILE A 66 -3.68 3.74 8.26
C ILE A 66 -3.28 5.12 8.80
N GLY A 67 -2.86 5.99 7.89
CA GLY A 67 -2.55 7.38 8.14
C GLY A 67 -3.67 8.29 7.69
N TYR A 68 -3.37 9.58 7.66
CA TYR A 68 -4.29 10.60 7.18
C TYR A 68 -3.59 11.53 6.20
N LYS A 69 -4.34 11.97 5.18
CA LYS A 69 -3.95 13.03 4.26
C LYS A 69 -4.87 14.22 4.50
N THR A 70 -4.32 15.42 4.50
CA THR A 70 -5.11 16.65 4.53
C THR A 70 -5.15 17.23 3.13
N SER A 71 -6.35 17.50 2.61
CA SER A 71 -6.53 18.22 1.35
C SER A 71 -6.02 19.65 1.49
N GLY A 72 -5.16 20.09 0.56
CA GLY A 72 -4.71 21.48 0.52
C GLY A 72 -5.86 22.47 0.22
N HIS A 73 -6.87 22.02 -0.53
CA HIS A 73 -8.00 22.84 -0.95
C HIS A 73 -9.10 22.92 0.12
N SER A 74 -9.54 21.76 0.62
CA SER A 74 -10.69 21.69 1.54
C SER A 74 -10.31 21.59 3.02
N LYS A 75 -9.02 21.44 3.34
CA LYS A 75 -8.50 21.12 4.69
C LYS A 75 -9.11 19.86 5.32
N GLN A 76 -9.85 19.06 4.55
CA GLN A 76 -10.45 17.82 5.03
C GLN A 76 -9.37 16.75 5.23
N LYS A 77 -9.51 16.02 6.33
CA LYS A 77 -8.64 14.92 6.71
C LYS A 77 -9.26 13.60 6.25
N ILE A 78 -8.60 12.89 5.35
CA ILE A 78 -9.07 11.63 4.76
C ILE A 78 -8.08 10.53 5.10
N THR A 79 -8.57 9.31 5.37
CA THR A 79 -7.72 8.18 5.66
C THR A 79 -6.99 7.66 4.43
N ARG A 80 -5.74 7.22 4.63
CA ARG A 80 -4.94 6.61 3.57
C ARG A 80 -4.05 5.49 4.07
N ILE A 81 -3.61 4.66 3.16
CA ILE A 81 -2.49 3.74 3.36
C ILE A 81 -1.41 4.01 2.30
N GLN A 82 -0.15 3.82 2.69
CA GLN A 82 0.98 3.89 1.77
C GLN A 82 1.88 2.69 2.01
N PHE A 83 2.27 2.01 0.93
CA PHE A 83 3.14 0.84 1.00
C PHE A 83 4.05 0.74 -0.22
N GLY A 84 5.08 -0.09 -0.14
CA GLY A 84 6.05 -0.28 -1.21
C GLY A 84 6.16 -1.73 -1.65
N SER A 85 6.02 -2.00 -2.96
CA SER A 85 6.23 -3.33 -3.55
C SER A 85 6.70 -3.24 -5.00
N VAL A 86 7.99 -3.48 -5.25
CA VAL A 86 8.54 -3.53 -6.62
C VAL A 86 7.89 -4.65 -7.45
N LYS A 87 7.56 -5.78 -6.82
CA LYS A 87 6.95 -6.92 -7.53
C LYS A 87 5.55 -6.58 -8.02
N LEU A 88 4.72 -6.00 -7.16
CA LEU A 88 3.37 -5.58 -7.53
C LEU A 88 3.42 -4.46 -8.57
N TYR A 89 4.36 -3.53 -8.43
CA TYR A 89 4.51 -2.41 -9.37
C TYR A 89 4.79 -2.90 -10.79
N ARG A 90 5.74 -3.83 -10.94
CA ARG A 90 6.05 -4.44 -12.24
C ARG A 90 4.96 -5.35 -12.79
N PHE A 91 4.06 -5.85 -11.93
CA PHE A 91 2.94 -6.68 -12.36
C PHE A 91 1.79 -5.86 -12.93
N LEU A 92 1.64 -4.59 -12.49
CA LEU A 92 0.58 -3.68 -12.93
C LEU A 92 0.97 -2.83 -14.16
N LEU A 93 2.25 -2.83 -14.56
CA LEU A 93 2.75 -2.25 -15.81
C LEU A 93 2.73 -3.31 -16.92
#